data_AF-A0A2R5F6Z3-F1
#
_entry.id   AF-A0A2R5F6Z3-F1
#
_cell.length_a   1.000
_cell.length_b   1.000
_cell.length_c   1.000
_cell.angle_alpha   90.00
_cell.angle_beta   90.00
_cell.angle_gamma   90.00
#
_symmetry.space_group_name_H-M   'P 1'
#
loop_
_entity.id
_entity.type
_entity.pdbx_description
1 polymer ?
#
loop_
_entity_poly.entity_id
_entity_poly.type
_entity_poly.pdbx_seq_one_letter_code
_entity_poly.pdbx_strand_id
1 'polypeptide(L)' 'MHKAVAESIAGLLDAIPYQVELWDAPVIDHLIQNPILRSQFDEAGQDLKWNIYRTIKYSCFS' A
#
# COMPACT_ATOMS: atom_id res chain seq x y z
N MET A 1 -12.01 1.53 -7.47
CA MET A 1 -11.55 1.47 -6.06
C MET A 1 -10.03 1.32 -5.91
N HIS A 2 -9.33 0.57 -6.79
CA HIS A 2 -7.88 0.33 -6.67
C HIS A 2 -7.03 1.60 -6.84
N LYS A 3 -7.47 2.53 -7.71
CA LYS A 3 -6.76 3.78 -8.04
C LYS A 3 -6.34 4.61 -6.81
N ALA A 4 -7.23 4.82 -5.84
CA ALA A 4 -6.93 5.62 -4.65
C ALA A 4 -5.94 4.94 -3.68
N VAL A 5 -5.85 3.59 -3.71
CA VAL A 5 -4.83 2.85 -2.95
C VAL A 5 -3.48 2.99 -3.65
N ALA A 6 -3.47 2.78 -4.97
CA ALA A 6 -2.28 2.89 -5.79
C ALA A 6 -1.69 4.29 -5.75
N GLU A 7 -2.50 5.35 -5.76
CA GLU A 7 -2.04 6.74 -5.62
C GLU A 7 -1.40 7.00 -4.24
N SER A 8 -1.97 6.46 -3.16
CA SER A 8 -1.44 6.61 -1.80
C SER A 8 -0.07 5.90 -1.65
N ILE A 9 0.05 4.69 -2.21
CA ILE A 9 1.32 3.94 -2.23
C ILE A 9 2.33 4.60 -3.19
N ALA A 10 1.90 5.10 -4.34
CA ALA A 10 2.75 5.85 -5.27
C ALA A 10 3.36 7.08 -4.60
N GLY A 11 2.59 7.82 -3.81
CA GLY A 11 3.09 8.96 -3.02
C GLY A 11 4.09 8.55 -1.93
N LEU A 12 3.98 7.33 -1.38
CA LEU A 12 4.98 6.79 -0.45
C LEU A 12 6.29 6.41 -1.16
N LEU A 13 6.19 5.79 -2.34
CA LEU A 13 7.33 5.22 -3.06
C LEU A 13 7.99 6.19 -4.05
N ASP A 14 7.44 7.40 -4.21
CA ASP A 14 7.78 8.34 -5.28
C ASP A 14 7.72 7.66 -6.66
N ALA A 15 6.63 6.92 -6.89
CA ALA A 15 6.44 6.06 -8.06
C ALA A 15 5.23 6.48 -8.90
N ILE A 16 5.09 5.90 -10.10
CA ILE A 16 3.91 6.11 -10.94
C ILE A 16 2.79 5.16 -10.48
N PRO A 17 1.54 5.62 -10.25
CA PRO A 17 0.44 4.75 -9.81
C PRO A 17 0.23 3.50 -10.65
N TYR A 18 0.40 3.59 -11.97
CA TYR A 18 0.31 2.43 -12.87
C TYR A 18 1.38 1.35 -12.59
N GLN A 19 2.60 1.75 -12.22
CA GLN A 19 3.65 0.79 -11.85
C GLN A 19 3.31 0.10 -10.53
N VAL A 20 2.75 0.85 -9.58
CA VAL A 20 2.29 0.33 -8.30
C VAL A 20 1.13 -0.66 -8.48
N GLU A 21 0.17 -0.35 -9.35
CA GLU A 21 -0.93 -1.29 -9.67
C GLU A 21 -0.42 -2.63 -10.22
N LEU A 22 0.70 -2.63 -10.96
CA LEU A 22 1.28 -3.85 -11.52
C LEU A 22 2.18 -4.61 -10.54
N TRP A 23 3.05 -3.91 -9.82
CA TRP A 23 4.09 -4.54 -9.00
C TRP A 23 3.69 -4.74 -7.54
N ASP A 24 2.70 -3.98 -7.06
CA ASP A 24 2.23 -3.99 -5.68
C ASP A 24 0.76 -4.41 -5.57
N ALA A 25 0.22 -5.11 -6.58
CA ALA A 25 -1.14 -5.65 -6.56
C ALA A 25 -1.49 -6.40 -5.27
N PRO A 26 -0.63 -7.29 -4.71
CA PRO A 26 -0.92 -7.96 -3.44
C PRO A 26 -1.08 -6.99 -2.26
N VAL A 27 -0.31 -5.89 -2.26
CA VAL A 27 -0.39 -4.88 -1.22
C VAL A 27 -1.69 -4.09 -1.33
N ILE A 28 -2.04 -3.70 -2.56
CA ILE A 28 -3.29 -3.00 -2.87
C ILE A 28 -4.48 -3.84 -2.42
N ASP A 29 -4.52 -5.11 -2.82
CA ASP A 29 -5.63 -6.01 -2.50
C ASP A 29 -5.76 -6.21 -0.99
N HIS A 30 -4.65 -6.38 -0.28
CA HIS A 30 -4.65 -6.53 1.17
C HIS A 30 -5.20 -5.28 1.88
N LEU A 31 -4.82 -4.07 1.43
CA LEU A 31 -5.36 -2.84 2.00
C LEU A 31 -6.85 -2.66 1.68
N ILE A 32 -7.31 -3.05 0.49
CA ILE A 32 -8.74 -3.02 0.14
C ILE A 32 -9.55 -3.97 1.02
N GLN A 33 -9.02 -5.17 1.28
CA GLN A 33 -9.69 -6.20 2.09
C GLN A 33 -9.67 -5.90 3.59
N ASN A 34 -8.81 -4.99 4.05
CA ASN A 34 -8.67 -4.63 5.46
C ASN A 34 -8.91 -3.12 5.70
N PRO A 35 -10.19 -2.67 5.79
CA PRO A 35 -10.53 -1.25 5.92
C PRO A 35 -9.90 -0.54 7.13
N ILE A 36 -9.71 -1.24 8.25
CA ILE A 36 -9.06 -0.69 9.44
C ILE A 36 -7.58 -0.39 9.15
N LEU A 37 -6.87 -1.36 8.56
CA LEU A 37 -5.48 -1.20 8.17
C LEU A 37 -5.33 -0.12 7.09
N ARG A 38 -6.32 0.00 6.19
CA ARG A 38 -6.37 1.08 5.20
C ARG A 38 -6.48 2.46 5.83
N SER A 39 -7.38 2.67 6.80
CA SER A 39 -7.49 3.95 7.52
C SER A 39 -6.19 4.27 8.28
N GLN A 40 -5.61 3.28 8.95
CA GLN A 40 -4.30 3.44 9.60
C GLN A 40 -3.20 3.82 8.59
N PHE A 41 -3.20 3.20 7.41
CA PHE A 41 -2.25 3.55 6.36
C PHE A 41 -2.44 4.99 5.90
N ASP A 42 -3.67 5.44 5.60
CA ASP A 42 -3.89 6.79 5.08
C ASP A 42 -3.54 7.89 6.07
N GLU A 43 -3.85 7.68 7.36
CA GLU A 43 -3.60 8.63 8.46
C GLU A 43 -2.16 8.60 8.99
N ALA A 44 -1.37 7.59 8.61
CA ALA A 44 -0.01 7.42 9.09
C ALA A 44 1.00 8.41 8.48
N GLY A 45 2.01 8.76 9.27
CA GLY A 45 3.25 9.36 8.77
C GLY A 45 4.07 8.38 7.91
N GLN A 46 5.08 8.90 7.19
CA GLN A 46 5.85 8.11 6.23
C GLN A 46 6.46 6.82 6.82
N ASP A 47 7.06 6.89 8.02
CA ASP A 47 7.69 5.72 8.64
C ASP A 47 6.70 4.57 8.89
N LEU A 48 5.50 4.90 9.36
CA LEU A 48 4.47 3.90 9.63
C LEU A 48 3.84 3.37 8.33
N LYS A 49 3.63 4.24 7.33
CA LYS A 49 3.23 3.82 5.97
C LYS A 49 4.23 2.83 5.38
N TRP A 50 5.53 3.15 5.47
CA TRP A 50 6.60 2.25 5.02
C TRP A 50 6.55 0.91 5.76
N ASN A 51 6.39 0.92 7.08
CA ASN A 51 6.29 -0.30 7.88
C ASN A 51 5.08 -1.17 7.49
N ILE A 52 3.90 -0.57 7.31
CA ILE A 52 2.71 -1.30 6.84
C ILE A 52 2.95 -1.88 5.46
N TYR A 53 3.42 -1.05 4.51
CA TYR A 53 3.71 -1.46 3.13
C TYR A 53 4.69 -2.64 3.07
N ARG A 54 5.86 -2.53 3.71
CA ARG A 54 6.90 -3.57 3.67
C ARG A 54 6.42 -4.85 4.36
N THR A 55 5.61 -4.73 5.41
CA THR A 55 5.05 -5.88 6.11
C THR A 55 4.16 -6.63 5.14
N ILE A 56 3.19 -5.96 4.51
CA ILE A 56 2.30 -6.63 3.55
C ILE A 56 3.09 -7.21 2.38
N LYS A 57 4.01 -6.43 1.78
CA LYS A 57 4.76 -6.83 0.59
C LYS A 57 5.65 -8.05 0.81
N TYR A 58 6.31 -8.14 1.96
CA TYR A 58 7.31 -9.18 2.21
C TYR A 58 6.87 -10.29 3.16
N SER A 59 5.72 -10.15 3.85
CA SER A 59 5.21 -11.22 4.72
C SER A 59 4.53 -12.36 3.95
N CYS A 60 4.13 -12.14 2.68
CA CYS A 60 3.58 -13.21 1.83
C CYS A 60 4.66 -14.09 1.16
N PHE A 61 5.95 -13.78 1.33
CA PHE A 61 7.06 -14.52 0.69
C PHE A 61 7.99 -15.22 1.70
N SER A 62 7.56 -15.38 2.95
CA SER A 62 8.22 -16.20 3.97
C SER A 62 7.50 -17.52 4.18
#